data_AF-A0A0Q9ZFT2-F1
#
_entry.id   AF-A0A0Q9ZFT2-F1
#
_cell.length_a   1.000
_cell.length_b   1.000
_cell.length_c   1.000
_cell.angle_alpha   90.00
_cell.angle_beta   90.00
_cell.angle_gamma   90.00
#
_symmetry.space_group_name_H-M   'P 1'
#
loop_
_entity.id
_entity.type
_entity.pdbx_description
1 polymer ?
#
loop_
_entity_poly.entity_id
_entity_poly.type
_entity_poly.pdbx_seq_one_letter_code
_entity_poly.pdbx_strand_id
1 'polypeptide(L)'
;MTEDHHYISHKTMVNLLNDLSPFNYAYFHGFFAIFFTSLILGSKFKNYQGITPFAQSMELASGRIRLLNDVVLLYFVLIFFIITLTYFMKGVSNKVVREFKLAAKNPDKLNHAVGENPKRTILITALILLFINIGWFMFFGFTSAGNSRIMRSFLVGSEYFIIINIFLGFLSNFYLLVYSLVMMEGRKHVVFSR
;
A
#
# COMPACT_ATOMS: atom_id res chain seq x y z
N MET A 1 28.98 15.66 25.12
CA MET A 1 28.88 14.97 23.82
C MET A 1 27.40 14.73 23.59
N THR A 2 26.80 15.39 22.61
CA THR A 2 25.43 15.13 22.19
C THR A 2 25.40 13.75 21.54
N GLU A 3 24.74 12.78 22.17
CA GLU A 3 24.50 11.47 21.57
C GLU A 3 23.53 11.66 20.40
N ASP A 4 24.03 11.49 19.17
CA ASP A 4 23.20 11.52 17.97
C ASP A 4 22.31 10.27 17.96
N HIS A 5 21.09 10.43 18.46
CA HIS A 5 20.10 9.37 18.46
C HIS A 5 19.69 8.99 17.02
N HIS A 6 20.14 7.83 16.55
CA HIS A 6 19.79 7.33 15.21
C HIS A 6 18.46 6.55 15.20
N TYR A 7 17.38 7.22 14.78
CA TYR A 7 16.08 6.57 14.50
C TYR A 7 15.95 6.21 13.02
N ILE A 8 15.18 5.14 12.71
CA ILE A 8 14.74 4.85 11.35
C ILE A 8 13.82 6.00 10.92
N SER A 9 14.37 6.95 10.17
CA SER A 9 13.64 8.12 9.70
C SER A 9 12.83 7.81 8.45
N HIS A 10 11.88 8.71 8.12
CA HIS A 10 11.16 8.70 6.84
C HIS A 10 12.11 8.58 5.63
N LYS A 11 13.31 9.16 5.72
CA LYS A 11 14.37 9.07 4.71
C LYS A 11 14.81 7.63 4.44
N THR A 12 14.80 6.76 5.47
CA THR A 12 15.14 5.33 5.34
C THR A 12 14.10 4.59 4.52
N MET A 13 12.81 4.86 4.75
CA MET A 13 11.70 4.27 3.98
C MET A 13 11.76 4.70 2.50
N VAL A 14 12.07 5.98 2.27
CA VAL A 14 12.27 6.54 0.94
C VAL A 14 13.49 5.91 0.24
N ASN A 15 14.62 5.75 0.95
CA ASN A 15 15.81 5.12 0.41
C ASN A 15 15.54 3.64 0.05
N LEU A 16 14.83 2.91 0.91
CA LEU A 16 14.44 1.53 0.65
C LEU A 16 13.52 1.42 -0.58
N LEU A 17 12.60 2.36 -0.76
CA LEU A 17 11.77 2.45 -1.96
C LEU A 17 12.58 2.74 -3.23
N ASN A 18 13.56 3.63 -3.14
CA ASN A 18 14.43 3.97 -4.27
C ASN A 18 15.33 2.80 -4.66
N ASP A 19 15.87 2.07 -3.68
CA ASP A 19 16.69 0.87 -3.92
C ASP A 19 15.91 -0.23 -4.64
N LEU A 20 14.62 -0.34 -4.35
CA LEU A 20 13.75 -1.38 -4.88
C LEU A 20 12.96 -0.94 -6.12
N SER A 21 13.00 0.34 -6.47
CA SER A 21 12.38 0.87 -7.68
C SER A 21 13.34 0.82 -8.86
N PRO A 22 12.89 0.43 -10.07
CA PRO A 22 13.77 0.34 -11.22
C PRO A 22 14.20 1.75 -11.66
N PHE A 23 13.43 2.80 -11.30
CA PHE A 23 13.71 4.20 -11.63
C PHE A 23 13.08 5.19 -10.61
N ASN A 24 13.55 5.23 -9.35
CA ASN A 24 13.22 6.27 -8.35
C ASN A 24 11.78 6.84 -8.43
N TYR A 25 10.81 6.20 -7.78
CA TYR A 25 9.36 6.55 -7.81
C TYR A 25 8.62 6.27 -9.12
N ALA A 26 9.22 5.55 -10.08
CA ALA A 26 8.55 5.10 -11.30
C ALA A 26 7.16 4.49 -11.06
N TYR A 27 7.01 3.79 -9.93
CA TYR A 27 5.75 3.15 -9.54
C TYR A 27 4.60 4.14 -9.29
N PHE A 28 4.91 5.31 -8.71
CA PHE A 28 3.91 6.36 -8.51
C PHE A 28 3.55 7.02 -9.82
N HIS A 29 4.53 7.32 -10.67
CA HIS A 29 4.28 7.89 -12.00
C HIS A 29 3.45 6.94 -12.88
N GLY A 30 3.80 5.65 -12.88
CA GLY A 30 3.03 4.62 -13.58
C GLY A 30 1.62 4.46 -13.00
N PHE A 31 1.46 4.55 -11.67
CA PHE A 31 0.13 4.53 -11.05
C PHE A 31 -0.72 5.69 -11.53
N PHE A 32 -0.22 6.93 -11.46
CA PHE A 32 -0.97 8.10 -11.92
C PHE A 32 -1.31 8.00 -13.42
N ALA A 33 -0.35 7.57 -14.25
CA ALA A 33 -0.58 7.36 -15.66
C ALA A 33 -1.73 6.37 -15.89
N ILE A 34 -1.68 5.22 -15.23
CA ILE A 34 -2.67 4.16 -15.37
C ILE A 34 -4.05 4.58 -14.83
N PHE A 35 -4.08 5.21 -13.65
CA PHE A 35 -5.29 5.65 -12.97
C PHE A 35 -6.03 6.72 -13.81
N PHE A 36 -5.33 7.78 -14.23
CA PHE A 36 -5.94 8.84 -15.02
C PHE A 36 -6.27 8.41 -16.45
N THR A 37 -5.41 7.61 -17.09
CA THR A 37 -5.70 7.08 -18.44
C THR A 37 -6.97 6.21 -18.42
N SER A 38 -7.14 5.38 -17.38
CA SER A 38 -8.36 4.57 -17.21
C SER A 38 -9.60 5.43 -16.97
N LEU A 39 -9.49 6.56 -16.26
CA LEU A 39 -10.60 7.49 -16.07
C LEU A 39 -10.98 8.23 -17.37
N ILE A 40 -9.98 8.74 -18.11
CA ILE A 40 -10.18 9.50 -19.35
C ILE A 40 -10.74 8.58 -20.44
N LEU A 41 -10.09 7.44 -20.66
CA LEU A 41 -10.45 6.51 -21.74
C LEU A 41 -11.58 5.55 -21.36
N GLY A 42 -11.82 5.31 -20.07
CA GLY A 42 -12.83 4.36 -19.61
C GLY A 42 -14.27 4.76 -19.97
N SER A 43 -14.51 6.02 -20.34
CA SER A 43 -15.76 6.47 -20.97
C SER A 43 -16.10 5.73 -22.27
N LYS A 44 -15.09 5.20 -22.98
CA LYS A 44 -15.23 4.37 -24.18
C LYS A 44 -15.56 2.90 -23.88
N PHE A 45 -15.40 2.48 -22.63
CA PHE A 45 -15.53 1.08 -22.18
C PHE A 45 -16.77 0.88 -21.29
N LYS A 46 -17.92 1.44 -21.69
CA LYS A 46 -19.16 1.39 -20.89
C LYS A 46 -19.65 -0.04 -20.62
N ASN A 47 -19.43 -0.96 -21.56
CA ASN A 47 -19.87 -2.35 -21.48
C ASN A 47 -18.81 -3.30 -20.91
N TYR A 48 -17.74 -2.77 -20.32
CA TYR A 48 -16.69 -3.59 -19.71
C TYR A 48 -17.24 -4.31 -18.47
N GLN A 49 -17.19 -5.65 -18.49
CA GLN A 49 -17.78 -6.48 -17.43
C GLN A 49 -16.85 -6.74 -16.26
N GLY A 50 -15.54 -6.51 -16.43
CA GLY A 50 -14.51 -6.88 -15.47
C GLY A 50 -13.84 -8.20 -15.83
N ILE A 51 -12.52 -8.26 -15.61
CA ILE A 51 -11.70 -9.47 -15.77
C ILE A 51 -11.36 -10.11 -14.43
N THR A 52 -11.36 -9.35 -13.33
CA THR A 52 -11.16 -9.92 -12.00
C THR A 52 -12.50 -10.28 -11.37
N PRO A 53 -12.56 -11.31 -10.51
CA PRO A 53 -13.77 -11.65 -9.77
C PRO A 53 -14.31 -10.47 -8.96
N PHE A 54 -13.42 -9.59 -8.48
CA PHE A 54 -13.78 -8.40 -7.73
C PHE A 54 -14.43 -7.33 -8.60
N ALA A 55 -13.92 -7.05 -9.80
CA ALA A 55 -14.60 -6.12 -10.71
C ALA A 55 -15.93 -6.68 -11.23
N GLN A 56 -16.01 -7.99 -11.45
CA GLN A 56 -17.24 -8.68 -11.84
C GLN A 56 -18.32 -8.59 -10.76
N SER A 57 -17.94 -8.60 -9.47
CA SER A 57 -18.91 -8.42 -8.37
C SER A 57 -19.43 -6.99 -8.22
N MET A 58 -18.86 -5.99 -8.92
CA MET A 58 -19.31 -4.60 -8.89
C MET A 58 -20.50 -4.35 -9.83
N GLU A 59 -21.59 -5.10 -9.65
CA GLU A 59 -22.75 -5.07 -10.56
C GLU A 59 -23.35 -3.67 -10.74
N LEU A 60 -23.36 -2.85 -9.68
CA LEU A 60 -23.91 -1.49 -9.68
C LEU A 60 -22.94 -0.43 -10.22
N ALA A 61 -21.66 -0.76 -10.42
CA ALA A 61 -20.67 0.17 -10.94
C ALA A 61 -20.67 0.18 -12.47
N SER A 62 -20.38 1.34 -13.06
CA SER A 62 -20.25 1.45 -14.53
C SER A 62 -19.03 0.67 -15.04
N GLY A 63 -19.04 0.31 -16.33
CA GLY A 63 -17.89 -0.36 -16.96
C GLY A 63 -16.59 0.44 -16.85
N ARG A 64 -16.68 1.78 -16.82
CA ARG A 64 -15.53 2.67 -16.56
C ARG A 64 -14.90 2.39 -15.19
N ILE A 65 -15.72 2.24 -14.16
CA ILE A 65 -15.27 1.99 -12.79
C ILE A 65 -14.69 0.58 -12.63
N ARG A 66 -15.34 -0.42 -13.24
CA ARG A 66 -14.83 -1.80 -13.26
C ARG A 66 -13.46 -1.87 -13.95
N LEU A 67 -13.31 -1.16 -15.07
CA LEU A 67 -12.03 -1.05 -15.77
C LEU A 67 -10.96 -0.38 -14.91
N LEU A 68 -11.28 0.76 -14.30
CA LEU A 68 -10.37 1.45 -13.39
C LEU A 68 -9.89 0.51 -12.27
N ASN A 69 -10.81 -0.22 -11.65
CA ASN A 69 -10.49 -1.15 -10.58
C ASN A 69 -9.55 -2.26 -11.06
N ASP A 70 -9.89 -2.93 -12.17
CA ASP A 70 -9.07 -4.03 -12.70
C ASP A 70 -7.66 -3.57 -13.07
N VAL A 71 -7.58 -2.44 -13.76
CA VAL A 71 -6.30 -1.92 -14.23
C VAL A 71 -5.43 -1.45 -13.05
N VAL A 72 -6.00 -0.83 -12.02
CA VAL A 72 -5.29 -0.45 -10.78
C VAL A 72 -4.83 -1.68 -10.00
N LEU A 73 -5.69 -2.70 -9.87
CA LEU A 73 -5.37 -3.94 -9.17
C LEU A 73 -4.25 -4.70 -9.90
N LEU A 74 -4.37 -4.88 -11.22
CA LEU A 74 -3.33 -5.53 -12.02
C LEU A 74 -2.01 -4.78 -11.97
N TYR A 75 -2.06 -3.46 -12.01
CA TYR A 75 -0.85 -2.65 -11.84
C TYR A 75 -0.22 -2.86 -10.47
N PHE A 76 -1.01 -2.88 -9.40
CA PHE A 76 -0.49 -3.16 -8.06
C PHE A 76 0.16 -4.54 -7.98
N VAL A 77 -0.48 -5.58 -8.53
CA VAL A 77 0.09 -6.94 -8.58
C VAL A 77 1.42 -6.96 -9.34
N LEU A 78 1.50 -6.27 -10.49
CA LEU A 78 2.73 -6.16 -11.25
C LEU A 78 3.84 -5.48 -10.43
N ILE A 79 3.54 -4.35 -9.80
CA ILE A 79 4.51 -3.62 -8.96
C ILE A 79 4.95 -4.46 -7.76
N PHE A 80 4.03 -5.18 -7.12
CA PHE A 80 4.35 -6.11 -6.05
C PHE A 80 5.40 -7.12 -6.51
N PHE A 81 5.17 -7.80 -7.64
CA PHE A 81 6.14 -8.75 -8.16
C PHE A 81 7.49 -8.12 -8.50
N ILE A 82 7.51 -6.95 -9.15
CA ILE A 82 8.76 -6.27 -9.52
C ILE A 82 9.55 -5.90 -8.25
N ILE A 83 8.90 -5.29 -7.25
CA ILE A 83 9.55 -4.88 -6.00
C ILE A 83 10.07 -6.09 -5.24
N THR A 84 9.24 -7.13 -5.08
CA THR A 84 9.60 -8.34 -4.35
C THR A 84 10.74 -9.09 -5.05
N LEU A 85 10.70 -9.24 -6.37
CA LEU A 85 11.76 -9.88 -7.14
C LEU A 85 13.06 -9.08 -7.07
N THR A 86 12.98 -7.74 -7.20
CA THR A 86 14.14 -6.86 -7.04
C THR A 86 14.75 -6.99 -5.65
N TYR A 87 13.92 -7.04 -4.61
CA TYR A 87 14.37 -7.26 -3.24
C TYR A 87 15.09 -8.59 -3.07
N PHE A 88 14.57 -9.69 -3.63
CA PHE A 88 15.21 -11.00 -3.52
C PHE A 88 16.49 -11.13 -4.35
N MET A 89 16.57 -10.47 -5.52
CA MET A 89 17.74 -10.55 -6.41
C MET A 89 18.87 -9.60 -6.03
N LYS A 90 18.54 -8.34 -5.71
CA LYS A 90 19.52 -7.28 -5.45
C LYS A 90 19.67 -6.95 -3.96
N GLY A 91 18.65 -7.23 -3.16
CA GLY A 91 18.58 -6.75 -1.78
C GLY A 91 18.40 -5.24 -1.71
N VAL A 92 18.71 -4.68 -0.53
CA VAL A 92 18.73 -3.23 -0.28
C VAL A 92 20.18 -2.73 -0.23
N SER A 93 20.40 -1.45 -0.50
CA SER A 93 21.75 -0.87 -0.51
C SER A 93 22.42 -0.92 0.86
N ASN A 94 23.75 -0.94 0.86
CA ASN A 94 24.55 -0.87 2.09
C ASN A 94 24.24 0.37 2.95
N LYS A 95 23.78 1.46 2.33
CA LYS A 95 23.37 2.67 3.03
C LYS A 95 22.14 2.42 3.90
N VAL A 96 21.10 1.80 3.33
CA VAL A 96 19.89 1.40 4.06
C VAL A 96 20.23 0.39 5.15
N VAL A 97 21.04 -0.63 4.84
CA VAL A 97 21.51 -1.62 5.83
C VAL A 97 22.24 -0.96 7.00
N ARG A 98 23.09 0.04 6.74
CA ARG A 98 23.80 0.79 7.77
C ARG A 98 22.85 1.56 8.68
N GLU A 99 21.82 2.21 8.12
CA GLU A 99 20.79 2.90 8.90
C GLU A 99 20.05 1.94 9.84
N PHE A 100 19.67 0.75 9.37
CA PHE A 100 19.07 -0.29 10.23
C PHE A 100 20.04 -0.80 11.32
N LYS A 101 21.31 -1.02 10.99
CA LYS A 101 22.33 -1.47 11.96
C LYS A 101 22.64 -0.41 13.03
N LEU A 102 22.68 0.86 12.65
CA LEU A 102 22.88 1.97 13.59
C LEU A 102 21.67 2.12 14.52
N ALA A 103 20.45 2.06 13.97
CA ALA A 103 19.22 2.06 14.78
C ALA A 103 19.09 0.83 15.69
N ALA A 104 19.71 -0.30 15.33
CA ALA A 104 19.76 -1.49 16.17
C ALA A 104 20.75 -1.35 17.35
N LYS A 105 21.84 -0.59 17.17
CA LYS A 105 22.92 -0.40 18.16
C LYS A 105 22.64 0.63 19.25
N ASN A 106 21.53 1.37 19.19
CA ASN A 106 21.20 2.37 20.22
C ASN A 106 20.92 1.71 21.59
N PRO A 107 21.76 2.00 22.61
CA PRO A 107 21.65 1.40 23.95
C PRO A 107 20.43 1.88 24.75
N ASP A 108 19.82 3.02 24.37
CA ASP A 108 18.64 3.59 25.05
C ASP A 108 17.32 2.83 24.87
N LYS A 109 17.30 1.76 24.07
CA LYS A 109 16.10 0.89 23.96
C LYS A 109 15.68 0.28 25.30
N LEU A 110 16.54 0.27 26.31
CA LEU A 110 16.25 -0.25 27.65
C LEU A 110 15.81 0.82 28.65
N ASN A 111 16.21 2.09 28.47
CA ASN A 111 16.10 3.11 29.52
C ASN A 111 15.32 4.38 29.16
N HIS A 112 14.94 4.57 27.89
CA HIS A 112 13.98 5.62 27.56
C HIS A 112 12.55 5.09 27.66
N ALA A 113 11.72 5.83 28.40
CA ALA A 113 10.29 5.88 28.18
C ALA A 113 10.05 6.44 26.77
N VAL A 114 10.34 5.64 25.76
CA VAL A 114 10.17 5.98 24.35
C VAL A 114 8.68 6.21 24.16
N GLY A 115 8.31 7.47 23.95
CA GLY A 115 6.97 7.86 23.51
C GLY A 115 6.53 6.94 22.37
N GLU A 116 5.34 6.37 22.54
CA GLU A 116 4.73 5.30 21.72
C GLU A 116 5.63 4.08 21.41
N ASN A 117 5.23 2.93 21.96
CA ASN A 117 5.83 1.64 21.63
C ASN A 117 5.81 1.42 20.10
N PRO A 118 6.98 1.34 19.42
CA PRO A 118 7.03 1.22 17.97
C PRO A 118 6.28 0.00 17.47
N LYS A 119 6.28 -1.13 18.21
CA LYS A 119 5.51 -2.33 17.88
C LYS A 119 4.00 -2.08 17.93
N ARG A 120 3.54 -1.21 18.83
CA ARG A 120 2.14 -0.80 18.95
C ARG A 120 1.73 0.12 17.80
N THR A 121 2.53 1.15 17.48
CA THR A 121 2.25 2.03 16.34
C THR A 121 2.25 1.24 15.03
N ILE A 122 3.21 0.34 14.86
CA ILE A 122 3.27 -0.66 13.79
C ILE A 122 1.98 -1.48 13.67
N LEU A 123 1.53 -2.08 14.78
CA LEU A 123 0.35 -2.92 14.80
C LEU A 123 -0.90 -2.09 14.47
N ILE A 124 -1.01 -0.89 15.04
CA ILE A 124 -2.12 0.03 14.80
C ILE A 124 -2.15 0.44 13.32
N THR A 125 -1.02 0.82 12.72
CA THR A 125 -0.96 1.18 11.30
C THR A 125 -1.31 -0.01 10.41
N ALA A 126 -0.78 -1.20 10.69
CA ALA A 126 -1.13 -2.42 9.95
C ALA A 126 -2.63 -2.76 10.07
N LEU A 127 -3.20 -2.64 11.27
CA LEU A 127 -4.64 -2.84 11.50
C LEU A 127 -5.49 -1.81 10.76
N ILE A 128 -5.14 -0.52 10.79
CA ILE A 128 -5.85 0.55 10.06
C ILE A 128 -5.85 0.27 8.55
N LEU A 129 -4.70 -0.10 7.99
CA LEU A 129 -4.57 -0.40 6.56
C LEU A 129 -5.31 -1.69 6.16
N LEU A 130 -5.35 -2.67 7.06
CA LEU A 130 -6.16 -3.87 6.92
C LEU A 130 -7.65 -3.53 6.98
N PHE A 131 -8.08 -2.65 7.88
CA PHE A 131 -9.45 -2.13 7.92
C PHE A 131 -9.83 -1.37 6.65
N ILE A 132 -8.91 -0.62 6.04
CA ILE A 132 -9.14 0.03 4.73
C ILE A 132 -9.37 -1.02 3.64
N ASN A 133 -8.58 -2.10 3.62
CA ASN A 133 -8.75 -3.19 2.65
C ASN A 133 -10.03 -4.01 2.90
N ILE A 134 -10.37 -4.28 4.16
CA ILE A 134 -11.64 -4.93 4.53
C ILE A 134 -12.81 -4.01 4.16
N GLY A 135 -12.72 -2.71 4.43
CA GLY A 135 -13.72 -1.72 4.02
C GLY A 135 -13.91 -1.71 2.50
N TRP A 136 -12.81 -1.77 1.75
CA TRP A 136 -12.83 -1.87 0.30
C TRP A 136 -13.53 -3.15 -0.17
N PHE A 137 -13.18 -4.30 0.40
CA PHE A 137 -13.84 -5.58 0.12
C PHE A 137 -15.32 -5.58 0.53
N MET A 138 -15.67 -5.03 1.70
CA MET A 138 -17.04 -4.99 2.21
C MET A 138 -17.95 -4.10 1.36
N PHE A 139 -17.42 -3.00 0.82
CA PHE A 139 -18.16 -2.06 -0.02
C PHE A 139 -18.52 -2.63 -1.40
N PHE A 140 -17.68 -3.53 -1.95
CA PHE A 140 -17.84 -4.06 -3.32
C PHE A 140 -18.14 -5.56 -3.40
N GLY A 141 -17.77 -6.35 -2.40
CA GLY A 141 -17.97 -7.80 -2.34
C GLY A 141 -19.34 -8.21 -1.81
N PHE A 142 -19.96 -7.41 -0.93
CA PHE A 142 -21.30 -7.71 -0.39
C PHE A 142 -22.44 -6.98 -1.12
N THR A 143 -22.15 -6.11 -2.08
CA THR A 143 -23.18 -5.48 -2.93
C THR A 143 -23.90 -6.46 -3.86
N SER A 144 -23.28 -7.59 -4.23
CA SER A 144 -23.97 -8.66 -4.97
C SER A 144 -24.92 -9.47 -4.09
N ALA A 145 -24.76 -9.44 -2.76
CA ALA A 145 -25.53 -10.27 -1.82
C ALA A 145 -26.44 -9.49 -0.84
N GLY A 146 -26.34 -8.17 -0.69
CA GLY A 146 -26.99 -7.50 0.46
C GLY A 146 -27.39 -6.04 0.27
N ASN A 147 -28.63 -5.82 -0.17
CA ASN A 147 -29.73 -5.05 0.43
C ASN A 147 -29.47 -3.82 1.36
N SER A 148 -28.30 -3.21 1.37
CA SER A 148 -28.03 -2.01 2.18
C SER A 148 -28.45 -0.75 1.42
N ARG A 149 -29.59 -0.18 1.82
CA ARG A 149 -30.14 1.08 1.27
C ARG A 149 -29.15 2.24 1.33
N ILE A 150 -28.30 2.25 2.37
CA ILE A 150 -27.24 3.24 2.59
C ILE A 150 -26.15 3.10 1.52
N MET A 151 -25.65 1.88 1.30
CA MET A 151 -24.60 1.60 0.32
C MET A 151 -25.09 1.89 -1.11
N ARG A 152 -26.35 1.54 -1.40
CA ARG A 152 -27.01 1.88 -2.67
C ARG A 152 -27.13 3.40 -2.87
N SER A 153 -27.43 4.16 -1.81
CA SER A 153 -27.48 5.64 -1.87
C SER A 153 -26.10 6.25 -2.20
N PHE A 154 -25.02 5.75 -1.58
CA PHE A 154 -23.67 6.21 -1.88
C PHE A 154 -23.21 5.84 -3.30
N LEU A 155 -23.56 4.64 -3.78
CA LEU A 155 -23.20 4.15 -5.11
C LEU A 155 -24.03 4.82 -6.23
N VAL A 156 -25.30 5.11 -5.98
CA VAL A 156 -26.18 5.83 -6.93
C VAL A 156 -25.89 7.34 -6.93
N GLY A 157 -25.37 7.89 -5.83
CA GLY A 157 -25.15 9.33 -5.65
C GLY A 157 -23.90 9.90 -6.34
N SER A 158 -22.79 9.15 -6.43
CA SER A 158 -21.61 9.62 -7.17
C SER A 158 -20.53 8.54 -7.37
N GLU A 159 -20.16 8.29 -8.62
CA GLU A 159 -18.97 7.48 -8.97
C GLU A 159 -17.67 8.02 -8.35
N TYR A 160 -17.65 9.30 -7.97
CA TYR A 160 -16.53 9.95 -7.29
C TYR A 160 -16.11 9.22 -6.02
N PHE A 161 -17.07 8.75 -5.22
CA PHE A 161 -16.77 8.04 -3.98
C PHE A 161 -16.06 6.71 -4.26
N ILE A 162 -16.50 5.98 -5.28
CA ILE A 162 -15.86 4.73 -5.69
C ILE A 162 -14.43 4.98 -6.17
N ILE A 163 -14.22 6.03 -6.98
CA ILE A 163 -12.90 6.42 -7.49
C ILE A 163 -11.94 6.72 -6.33
N ILE A 164 -12.38 7.48 -5.32
CA ILE A 164 -11.58 7.76 -4.12
C ILE A 164 -11.24 6.45 -3.39
N ASN A 165 -12.20 5.55 -3.23
CA ASN A 165 -11.96 4.28 -2.53
C ASN A 165 -10.92 3.41 -3.26
N ILE A 166 -10.98 3.34 -4.59
CA ILE A 166 -9.96 2.62 -5.39
C ILE A 166 -8.58 3.27 -5.21
N PHE A 167 -8.51 4.61 -5.21
CA PHE A 167 -7.26 5.35 -5.01
C PHE A 167 -6.67 5.10 -3.61
N LEU A 168 -7.49 5.21 -2.56
CA LEU A 168 -7.08 4.96 -1.18
C LEU A 168 -6.71 3.49 -0.95
N GLY A 169 -7.42 2.56 -1.59
CA GLY A 169 -7.11 1.13 -1.58
C GLY A 169 -5.73 0.86 -2.16
N PHE A 170 -5.38 1.46 -3.30
CA PHE A 170 -4.03 1.37 -3.86
C PHE A 170 -2.98 1.93 -2.91
N LEU A 171 -3.19 3.14 -2.38
CA LEU A 171 -2.22 3.79 -1.48
C LEU A 171 -1.99 2.98 -0.19
N SER A 172 -3.07 2.41 0.36
CA SER A 172 -3.02 1.53 1.53
C SER A 172 -2.20 0.27 1.25
N ASN A 173 -2.45 -0.39 0.12
CA ASN A 173 -1.72 -1.59 -0.29
C ASN A 173 -0.24 -1.31 -0.59
N PHE A 174 0.06 -0.17 -1.22
CA PHE A 174 1.43 0.25 -1.46
C PHE A 174 2.17 0.53 -0.14
N TYR A 175 1.52 1.23 0.79
CA TYR A 175 2.10 1.45 2.11
C TYR A 175 2.37 0.13 2.83
N LEU A 176 1.41 -0.81 2.83
CA LEU A 176 1.57 -2.14 3.44
C LEU A 176 2.75 -2.91 2.85
N LEU A 177 2.98 -2.81 1.54
CA LEU A 177 4.13 -3.42 0.87
C LEU A 177 5.45 -2.82 1.38
N VAL A 178 5.58 -1.49 1.37
CA VAL A 178 6.77 -0.78 1.87
C VAL A 178 7.03 -1.11 3.32
N TYR A 179 5.96 -1.09 4.12
CA TYR A 179 5.98 -1.40 5.52
C TYR A 179 6.46 -2.84 5.79
N SER A 180 5.95 -3.81 5.03
CA SER A 180 6.40 -5.21 5.10
C SER A 180 7.88 -5.36 4.79
N LEU A 181 8.39 -4.64 3.78
CA LEU A 181 9.81 -4.67 3.41
C LEU A 181 10.70 -4.07 4.51
N VAL A 182 10.28 -2.95 5.11
CA VAL A 182 10.97 -2.34 6.26
C VAL A 182 11.04 -3.31 7.43
N MET A 183 9.96 -4.06 7.70
CA MET A 183 9.93 -5.06 8.78
C MET A 183 10.79 -6.28 8.47
N MET A 184 10.78 -6.76 7.22
CA MET A 184 11.66 -7.85 6.78
C MET A 184 13.13 -7.45 6.92
N GLU A 185 13.50 -6.25 6.50
CA GLU A 185 14.87 -5.77 6.61
C GLU A 185 15.26 -5.48 8.06
N GLY A 186 14.35 -4.88 8.84
CA GLY A 186 14.52 -4.67 10.27
C GLY A 186 14.79 -5.97 11.04
N ARG A 187 14.08 -7.05 10.73
CA ARG A 187 14.29 -8.37 11.35
C ARG A 187 15.66 -9.00 11.07
N LYS A 188 16.30 -8.68 9.94
CA LYS A 188 17.65 -9.21 9.63
C LYS A 188 18.73 -8.64 10.54
N HIS A 189 18.56 -7.40 10.99
CA HIS A 189 19.61 -6.65 11.73
C HIS A 189 19.25 -6.37 13.18
N VAL A 190 17.96 -6.36 13.52
CA VAL A 190 17.48 -6.32 14.91
C VAL A 190 17.28 -7.76 15.36
N VAL A 191 18.31 -8.35 15.95
CA VAL A 191 18.13 -9.56 16.76
C VAL A 191 17.23 -9.14 17.92
N PHE A 192 15.96 -9.55 17.91
CA PHE A 192 15.19 -9.57 19.14
C PHE A 192 15.91 -10.56 20.05
N SER A 193 16.80 -10.06 20.92
CA SER A 193 17.34 -10.86 22.01
C SER A 193 16.15 -11.44 22.77
N ARG A 194 16.12 -12.76 22.86
CA ARG A 194 15.16 -13.48 23.72
C ARG A 194 15.26 -12.99 25.14
#